data_AF-H2KQD1-F1
#
_entry.id   AF-H2KQD1-F1
#
_cell.length_a   1.000
_cell.length_b   1.000
_cell.length_c   1.000
_cell.angle_alpha   90.00
_cell.angle_beta   90.00
_cell.angle_gamma   90.00
#
_symmetry.space_group_name_H-M   'P 1'
#
loop_
_entity.id
_entity.type
_entity.pdbx_description
1 polymer ?
#
loop_
_entity_poly.entity_id
_entity_poly.type
_entity_poly.pdbx_seq_one_letter_code
_entity_poly.pdbx_strand_id
1 'polypeptide(L)'
;MSMNWYVVVSLMSLKLPPGARERESFMSRLQRLQTEVAQLVEDAASVSDQSQANQDKPVNPAELSKLAEVLSDQLKQLETKGLGDSTAALDTADKTLFKRVLAQLDAFKPDRTDVRKPEDSTHIVYEIYDRQDVAKQTDLERVADMDRRIQRLEALIGHADPAKLSALTADTAQRSLLETASRLSARTALLHSGHLDMIETRLSSLHTKLQSITEKRETLSDADTQNKVAELYELVKKWNDVADSLPMIVERLSELKELHEEASEFSSVLSSIENGQKSVSEHLDAYSKLLTEVGCPEHNFFCPKRFSLKWMKIWKRSRRTFPAWSLGFLN
;
A
#
# COMPACT_ATOMS: atom_id res chain seq x y z
N MET A 1 1.86 -66.53 26.58
CA MET A 1 0.59 -65.79 26.39
C MET A 1 0.90 -64.30 26.32
N SER A 2 0.87 -63.75 25.10
CA SER A 2 0.58 -62.36 24.72
C SER A 2 1.04 -62.21 23.26
N MET A 3 0.19 -62.71 22.36
CA MET A 3 0.31 -62.52 20.92
C MET A 3 -0.45 -61.26 20.52
N ASN A 4 0.06 -60.59 19.49
CA ASN A 4 -0.71 -59.86 18.47
C ASN A 4 -1.58 -58.66 18.90
N TRP A 5 -0.94 -57.49 19.04
CA TRP A 5 -1.62 -56.22 18.72
C TRP A 5 -1.03 -55.57 17.44
N TYR A 6 0.28 -55.68 17.21
CA TYR A 6 0.93 -55.02 16.05
C TYR A 6 0.59 -55.62 14.69
N VAL A 7 0.24 -56.91 14.62
CA VAL A 7 -0.08 -57.58 13.34
C VAL A 7 -1.49 -57.23 12.83
N VAL A 8 -2.40 -56.82 13.72
CA VAL A 8 -3.80 -56.50 13.35
C VAL A 8 -3.92 -55.13 12.67
N VAL A 9 -3.04 -54.18 13.00
CA VAL A 9 -3.04 -52.84 12.38
C VAL A 9 -2.47 -52.88 10.95
N SER A 10 -1.55 -53.79 10.67
CA SER A 10 -0.91 -53.91 9.35
C SER A 10 -1.84 -54.56 8.29
N LEU A 11 -2.83 -55.35 8.72
CA LEU A 11 -3.76 -56.03 7.79
C LEU A 11 -5.00 -55.22 7.41
N MET A 12 -5.15 -53.99 7.93
CA MET A 12 -6.32 -53.13 7.69
C MET A 12 -6.07 -52.00 6.68
N SER A 13 -4.95 -52.04 5.94
CA SER A 13 -4.68 -51.17 4.78
C SER A 13 -5.12 -51.79 3.44
N LEU A 14 -6.01 -52.78 3.47
CA LEU A 14 -6.56 -53.38 2.27
C LEU A 14 -7.69 -52.49 1.70
N LYS A 15 -7.36 -51.75 0.65
CA LYS A 15 -8.22 -51.40 -0.50
C LYS A 15 -9.60 -50.80 -0.14
N LEU A 16 -9.65 -49.49 0.12
CA LEU A 16 -10.93 -48.77 0.06
C LEU A 16 -11.23 -48.29 -1.39
N PRO A 17 -12.42 -48.60 -1.94
CA PRO A 17 -12.90 -48.16 -3.25
C PRO A 17 -13.35 -46.68 -3.23
N PRO A 18 -13.50 -46.02 -4.40
CA PRO A 18 -13.78 -44.59 -4.47
C PRO A 18 -15.26 -44.33 -4.14
N GLY A 19 -15.57 -43.64 -3.04
CA GLY A 19 -16.99 -43.37 -2.76
C GLY A 19 -17.40 -42.65 -1.48
N ALA A 20 -16.52 -42.33 -0.52
CA ALA A 20 -16.94 -41.69 0.73
C ALA A 20 -16.23 -40.35 0.95
N ARG A 21 -16.66 -39.31 0.20
CA ARG A 21 -16.29 -37.92 0.51
C ARG A 21 -17.27 -37.36 1.55
N GLU A 22 -17.10 -37.76 2.80
CA GLU A 22 -17.46 -36.86 3.89
C GLU A 22 -16.58 -35.61 3.74
N ARG A 23 -17.15 -34.41 3.89
CA ARG A 23 -16.43 -33.15 3.66
C ARG A 23 -15.31 -33.00 4.69
N GLU A 24 -14.11 -33.42 4.33
CA GLU A 24 -12.91 -33.26 5.15
C GLU A 24 -12.70 -31.80 5.55
N SER A 25 -12.28 -31.56 6.80
CA SER A 25 -11.89 -30.24 7.27
C SER A 25 -10.67 -29.74 6.49
N PHE A 26 -10.54 -28.42 6.29
CA PHE A 26 -9.47 -27.81 5.49
C PHE A 26 -8.07 -28.27 5.90
N MET A 27 -7.80 -28.34 7.22
CA MET A 27 -6.53 -28.81 7.77
C MET A 27 -6.27 -30.31 7.49
N SER A 28 -7.31 -31.15 7.62
CA SER A 28 -7.19 -32.59 7.33
C SER A 28 -6.89 -32.84 5.84
N ARG A 29 -7.55 -32.06 4.95
CA ARG A 29 -7.30 -32.12 3.52
C ARG A 29 -5.89 -31.65 3.16
N LEU A 30 -5.38 -30.61 3.81
CA LEU A 30 -4.03 -30.10 3.60
C LEU A 30 -2.99 -31.14 4.03
N GLN A 31 -3.14 -31.72 5.23
CA GLN A 31 -2.25 -32.76 5.73
C GLN A 31 -2.24 -33.99 4.81
N ARG A 32 -3.41 -34.39 4.28
CA ARG A 32 -3.48 -35.46 3.27
C ARG A 32 -2.73 -35.07 1.99
N LEU A 33 -2.96 -33.88 1.45
CA LEU A 33 -2.29 -33.41 0.24
C LEU A 33 -0.77 -33.36 0.42
N GLN A 34 -0.27 -32.98 1.59
CA GLN A 34 1.16 -33.05 1.90
C GLN A 34 1.70 -34.47 1.86
N THR A 35 0.97 -35.42 2.46
CA THR A 35 1.35 -36.84 2.40
C THR A 35 1.27 -37.41 0.99
N GLU A 36 0.28 -37.01 0.19
CA GLU A 36 0.12 -37.43 -1.21
C GLU A 36 1.23 -36.85 -2.10
N VAL A 37 1.63 -35.59 -1.89
CA VAL A 37 2.76 -34.98 -2.62
C VAL A 37 4.09 -35.59 -2.18
N ALA A 38 4.27 -35.89 -0.89
CA ALA A 38 5.48 -36.59 -0.41
C ALA A 38 5.60 -38.01 -1.00
N GLN A 39 4.48 -38.74 -1.05
CA GLN A 39 4.41 -40.04 -1.73
C GLN A 39 4.71 -39.89 -3.23
N LEU A 40 4.21 -38.85 -3.89
CA LEU A 40 4.49 -38.61 -5.29
C LEU A 40 5.96 -38.25 -5.57
N VAL A 41 6.65 -37.58 -4.62
CA VAL A 41 8.10 -37.36 -4.67
C VAL A 41 8.87 -38.68 -4.51
N GLU A 42 8.46 -39.53 -3.56
CA GLU A 42 9.08 -40.85 -3.32
C GLU A 42 8.84 -41.82 -4.49
N ASP A 43 7.64 -41.82 -5.06
CA ASP A 43 7.29 -42.59 -6.26
C ASP A 43 8.05 -42.08 -7.50
N ALA A 44 8.22 -40.76 -7.65
CA ALA A 44 9.03 -40.20 -8.73
C ALA A 44 10.52 -40.52 -8.58
N ALA A 45 11.04 -40.55 -7.34
CA ALA A 45 12.41 -40.94 -7.04
C ALA A 45 12.64 -42.43 -7.31
N SER A 46 11.74 -43.30 -6.84
CA SER A 46 11.82 -44.74 -7.11
C SER A 46 11.65 -45.07 -8.61
N VAL A 47 10.84 -44.31 -9.34
CA VAL A 47 10.72 -44.43 -10.81
C VAL A 47 11.96 -43.86 -11.50
N SER A 48 12.61 -42.81 -10.98
CA SER A 48 13.91 -42.32 -11.49
C SER A 48 15.00 -43.38 -11.33
N ASP A 49 15.08 -44.03 -10.17
CA ASP A 49 16.05 -45.10 -9.89
C ASP A 49 15.79 -46.35 -10.75
N GLN A 50 14.53 -46.67 -11.02
CA GLN A 50 14.13 -47.79 -11.89
C GLN A 50 14.21 -47.47 -13.40
N SER A 51 14.14 -46.19 -13.80
CA SER A 51 14.19 -45.76 -15.21
C SER A 51 15.60 -45.81 -15.82
N GLN A 52 16.64 -46.09 -15.03
CA GLN A 52 17.93 -46.52 -15.60
C GLN A 52 17.83 -47.89 -16.33
N ALA A 53 16.71 -48.60 -16.22
CA ALA A 53 16.52 -49.93 -16.83
C ALA A 53 15.46 -50.02 -17.97
N ASN A 54 14.63 -49.01 -18.27
CA ASN A 54 13.62 -49.10 -19.35
C ASN A 54 13.36 -47.73 -20.03
N GLN A 55 13.60 -47.65 -21.35
CA GLN A 55 13.64 -46.42 -22.15
C GLN A 55 12.31 -45.93 -22.76
N ASP A 56 11.14 -46.44 -22.35
CA ASP A 56 9.86 -46.11 -23.01
C ASP A 56 8.79 -45.50 -22.08
N LYS A 57 9.05 -44.33 -21.49
CA LYS A 57 7.98 -43.46 -20.95
C LYS A 57 8.25 -41.96 -21.23
N PRO A 58 7.23 -41.18 -21.63
CA PRO A 58 7.38 -39.79 -22.09
C PRO A 58 7.46 -38.73 -20.98
N VAL A 59 7.63 -39.13 -19.71
CA VAL A 59 7.65 -38.21 -18.56
C VAL A 59 8.99 -38.33 -17.86
N ASN A 60 9.78 -37.25 -17.90
CA ASN A 60 11.08 -37.20 -17.25
C ASN A 60 10.88 -37.26 -15.71
N PRO A 61 11.26 -38.35 -15.03
CA PRO A 61 10.98 -38.53 -13.60
C PRO A 61 11.68 -37.48 -12.74
N ALA A 62 12.80 -36.93 -13.23
CA ALA A 62 13.55 -35.87 -12.58
C ALA A 62 12.90 -34.47 -12.71
N GLU A 63 12.02 -34.25 -13.68
CA GLU A 63 11.23 -33.01 -13.78
C GLU A 63 9.97 -33.09 -12.92
N LEU A 64 9.38 -34.28 -12.81
CA LEU A 64 8.22 -34.54 -11.98
C LEU A 64 8.57 -34.43 -10.48
N SER A 65 9.75 -34.92 -10.07
CA SER A 65 10.24 -34.75 -8.70
C SER A 65 10.47 -33.27 -8.36
N LYS A 66 11.09 -32.49 -9.25
CA LYS A 66 11.29 -31.05 -9.07
C LYS A 66 9.97 -30.29 -8.96
N LEU A 67 8.99 -30.61 -9.82
CA LEU A 67 7.66 -29.99 -9.76
C LEU A 67 6.94 -30.35 -8.45
N ALA A 68 7.07 -31.59 -7.98
CA ALA A 68 6.49 -32.05 -6.73
C ALA A 68 7.16 -31.45 -5.49
N GLU A 69 8.47 -31.21 -5.52
CA GLU A 69 9.20 -30.44 -4.49
C GLU A 69 8.70 -28.99 -4.44
N VAL A 70 8.55 -28.32 -5.59
CA VAL A 70 7.99 -26.96 -5.65
C VAL A 70 6.56 -26.93 -5.09
N LEU A 71 5.73 -27.93 -5.39
CA LEU A 71 4.39 -28.05 -4.82
C LEU A 71 4.41 -28.28 -3.30
N SER A 72 5.36 -29.08 -2.80
CA SER A 72 5.57 -29.26 -1.35
C SER A 72 5.90 -27.93 -0.67
N ASP A 73 6.78 -27.14 -1.28
CA ASP A 73 7.17 -25.84 -0.75
C ASP A 73 6.02 -24.82 -0.82
N GLN A 74 5.22 -24.84 -1.89
CA GLN A 74 4.00 -24.03 -1.99
C GLN A 74 2.95 -24.41 -0.93
N LEU A 75 2.79 -25.71 -0.65
CA LEU A 75 1.87 -26.19 0.40
C LEU A 75 2.35 -25.78 1.80
N LYS A 76 3.65 -25.84 2.09
CA LYS A 76 4.22 -25.32 3.35
C LYS A 76 4.03 -23.81 3.48
N GLN A 77 4.20 -23.05 2.40
CA GLN A 77 3.94 -21.60 2.39
C GLN A 77 2.45 -21.29 2.64
N LEU A 78 1.55 -22.12 2.13
CA LEU A 78 0.11 -22.02 2.39
C LEU A 78 -0.22 -22.31 3.86
N GLU A 79 0.48 -23.23 4.54
CA GLU A 79 0.32 -23.41 6.00
C GLU A 79 0.77 -22.19 6.79
N THR A 80 1.93 -21.61 6.45
CA THR A 80 2.42 -20.42 7.13
C THR A 80 1.52 -19.20 6.91
N LYS A 81 0.87 -19.13 5.74
CA LYS A 81 -0.04 -18.04 5.37
C LYS A 81 -1.47 -18.29 5.87
N GLY A 82 -1.88 -19.55 6.01
CA GLY A 82 -3.21 -19.96 6.47
C GLY A 82 -3.35 -20.02 8.00
N LEU A 83 -2.27 -20.31 8.74
CA LEU A 83 -2.22 -20.13 10.20
C LEU A 83 -1.86 -18.69 10.61
N GLY A 84 -1.48 -17.85 9.64
CA GLY A 84 -1.06 -16.47 9.84
C GLY A 84 -2.16 -15.48 9.47
N ASP A 85 -3.23 -15.42 10.27
CA ASP A 85 -4.13 -14.27 10.20
C ASP A 85 -3.41 -13.03 10.77
N SER A 86 -2.74 -12.31 9.86
CA SER A 86 -2.27 -10.90 9.85
C SER A 86 -1.66 -10.24 11.11
N THR A 87 -1.41 -10.95 12.21
CA THR A 87 -0.90 -10.36 13.47
C THR A 87 0.17 -11.20 14.18
N ALA A 88 0.55 -12.34 13.61
CA ALA A 88 1.36 -13.35 14.28
C ALA A 88 2.79 -13.48 13.74
N ALA A 89 3.39 -12.42 13.20
CA ALA A 89 4.84 -12.34 12.98
C ALA A 89 5.59 -12.09 14.31
N LEU A 90 5.18 -12.77 15.38
CA LEU A 90 5.99 -12.95 16.58
C LEU A 90 6.19 -14.45 16.70
N ASP A 91 7.44 -14.88 16.63
CA ASP A 91 7.82 -16.27 16.79
C ASP A 91 7.18 -16.82 18.08
N THR A 92 6.82 -18.10 18.10
CA THR A 92 6.27 -18.74 19.31
C THR A 92 7.17 -18.53 20.54
N ALA A 93 8.48 -18.41 20.32
CA ALA A 93 9.45 -17.97 21.31
C ALA A 93 9.16 -16.57 21.85
N ASP A 94 8.96 -15.57 20.98
CA ASP A 94 8.66 -14.19 21.36
C ASP A 94 7.35 -14.07 22.14
N LYS A 95 6.34 -14.87 21.80
CA LYS A 95 5.08 -14.91 22.57
C LYS A 95 5.27 -15.45 24.00
N THR A 96 6.19 -16.41 24.19
CA THR A 96 6.51 -16.92 25.54
C THR A 96 7.39 -15.95 26.33
N LEU A 97 8.33 -15.27 25.67
CA LEU A 97 9.15 -14.22 26.26
C LEU A 97 8.28 -13.01 26.65
N PHE A 98 7.38 -12.59 25.78
CA PHE A 98 6.41 -11.52 26.05
C PHE A 98 5.53 -11.84 27.26
N LYS A 99 5.01 -13.07 27.38
CA LYS A 99 4.26 -13.50 28.57
C LYS A 99 5.11 -13.50 29.85
N ARG A 100 6.39 -13.90 29.76
CA ARG A 100 7.31 -13.89 30.92
C ARG A 100 7.66 -12.46 31.34
N VAL A 101 7.93 -11.58 30.39
CA VAL A 101 8.17 -10.15 30.65
C VAL A 101 6.93 -9.52 31.26
N LEU A 102 5.73 -9.74 30.70
CA LEU A 102 4.49 -9.26 31.30
C LEU A 102 4.29 -9.74 32.74
N ALA A 103 4.55 -11.03 33.03
CA ALA A 103 4.47 -11.56 34.39
C ALA A 103 5.51 -10.93 35.34
N GLN A 104 6.71 -10.62 34.84
CA GLN A 104 7.72 -9.87 35.60
C GLN A 104 7.29 -8.42 35.83
N LEU A 105 6.64 -7.77 34.85
CA LEU A 105 6.10 -6.42 35.02
C LEU A 105 4.93 -6.38 36.00
N ASP A 106 4.07 -7.40 35.98
CA ASP A 106 2.97 -7.53 36.94
C ASP A 106 3.49 -7.83 38.36
N ALA A 107 4.58 -8.59 38.50
CA ALA A 107 5.25 -8.80 39.78
C ALA A 107 5.93 -7.53 40.34
N PHE A 108 6.30 -6.59 39.47
CA PHE A 108 6.90 -5.30 39.82
C PHE A 108 5.88 -4.16 39.99
N LYS A 109 4.59 -4.37 39.70
CA LYS A 109 3.55 -3.39 40.01
C LYS A 109 3.42 -3.29 41.54
N PRO A 110 3.74 -2.15 42.17
CA PRO A 110 3.50 -2.01 43.59
C PRO A 110 1.99 -2.03 43.83
N ASP A 111 1.52 -2.97 44.65
CA ASP A 111 0.16 -2.92 45.20
C ASP A 111 0.04 -1.60 45.98
N ARG A 112 -0.99 -0.80 45.72
CA ARG A 112 -1.05 0.63 46.10
C ARG A 112 -1.16 0.88 47.61
N THR A 113 -0.81 -0.07 48.48
CA THR A 113 -1.08 0.00 49.93
C THR A 113 0.05 -0.34 50.88
N ASP A 114 1.31 -0.54 50.46
CA ASP A 114 2.39 -0.76 51.43
C ASP A 114 3.61 0.15 51.24
N VAL A 115 3.80 1.04 52.21
CA VAL A 115 5.04 1.78 52.43
C VAL A 115 6.11 0.78 52.88
N ARG A 116 7.03 0.40 51.99
CA ARG A 116 8.27 -0.30 52.35
C ARG A 116 9.49 0.53 51.96
N LYS A 117 10.44 0.64 52.90
CA LYS A 117 11.73 1.33 52.78
C LYS A 117 12.56 0.78 51.61
N PRO A 118 13.39 1.61 50.97
CA PRO A 118 14.07 1.26 49.73
C PRO A 118 15.42 0.62 50.04
N GLU A 119 15.51 -0.71 50.01
CA GLU A 119 16.79 -1.41 49.85
C GLU A 119 16.58 -2.49 48.77
N ASP A 120 17.40 -2.36 47.72
CA ASP A 120 17.54 -3.21 46.53
C ASP A 120 16.37 -3.26 45.52
N SER A 121 15.98 -2.09 44.97
CA SER A 121 15.17 -2.08 43.75
C SER A 121 16.04 -2.35 42.52
N THR A 122 15.91 -3.55 41.98
CA THR A 122 16.33 -3.88 40.62
C THR A 122 15.53 -2.96 39.67
N HIS A 123 16.18 -1.96 39.09
CA HIS A 123 15.52 -0.91 38.29
C HIS A 123 15.24 -1.44 36.88
N ILE A 124 13.98 -1.40 36.46
CA ILE A 124 13.59 -1.74 35.09
C ILE A 124 13.78 -0.50 34.22
N VAL A 125 14.80 -0.51 33.37
CA VAL A 125 15.01 0.54 32.37
C VAL A 125 14.23 0.16 31.11
N TYR A 126 13.19 0.92 30.80
CA TYR A 126 12.47 0.81 29.54
C TYR A 126 13.15 1.71 28.51
N GLU A 127 13.96 1.11 27.64
CA GLU A 127 14.47 1.79 26.47
C GLU A 127 13.50 1.56 25.31
N ILE A 128 12.62 2.53 25.10
CA ILE A 128 11.70 2.54 23.96
C ILE A 128 12.43 3.21 22.80
N TYR A 129 12.89 2.39 21.85
CA TYR A 129 13.37 2.88 20.57
C TYR A 129 12.18 3.03 19.63
N ASP A 130 11.81 4.28 19.32
CA ASP A 130 10.76 4.54 18.34
C ASP A 130 11.25 4.11 16.95
N ARG A 131 10.68 3.00 16.47
CA ARG A 131 10.87 2.56 15.09
C ARG A 131 9.70 3.13 14.30
N GLN A 132 9.96 4.18 13.53
CA GLN A 132 8.94 4.80 12.67
C GLN A 132 8.23 3.71 11.86
N ASP A 133 6.92 3.62 12.07
CA ASP A 133 6.07 2.62 11.46
C ASP A 133 5.69 3.06 10.05
N VAL A 134 6.66 2.99 9.13
CA VAL A 134 6.50 3.34 7.71
C VAL A 134 5.36 2.54 7.08
N ALA A 135 5.09 1.33 7.58
CA ALA A 135 3.98 0.49 7.10
C ALA A 135 2.62 1.14 7.38
N LYS A 136 2.39 1.62 8.61
CA LYS A 136 1.16 2.36 8.95
C LYS A 136 0.98 3.62 8.09
N GLN A 137 2.05 4.35 7.82
CA GLN A 137 1.99 5.53 6.96
C GLN A 137 1.60 5.17 5.52
N THR A 138 2.18 4.11 4.96
CA THR A 138 1.82 3.65 3.61
C THR A 138 0.37 3.15 3.50
N ASP A 139 -0.17 2.56 4.57
CA ASP A 139 -1.57 2.12 4.60
C ASP A 139 -2.54 3.31 4.73
N LEU A 140 -2.19 4.33 5.53
CA LEU A 140 -2.96 5.57 5.62
C LEU A 140 -2.99 6.31 4.27
N GLU A 141 -1.88 6.34 3.54
CA GLU A 141 -1.82 6.93 2.20
C GLU A 141 -2.71 6.18 1.19
N ARG A 142 -2.72 4.83 1.25
CA ARG A 142 -3.61 4.01 0.42
C ARG A 142 -5.08 4.26 0.73
N VAL A 143 -5.44 4.35 2.01
CA VAL A 143 -6.80 4.66 2.43
C VAL A 143 -7.21 6.05 1.96
N ALA A 144 -6.32 7.04 2.07
CA ALA A 144 -6.58 8.39 1.58
C ALA A 144 -6.77 8.45 0.04
N ASP A 145 -5.99 7.68 -0.74
CA ASP A 145 -6.21 7.59 -2.20
C ASP A 145 -7.53 6.90 -2.54
N MET A 146 -7.88 5.83 -1.83
CA MET A 146 -9.18 5.17 -1.99
C MET A 146 -10.34 6.13 -1.68
N ASP A 147 -10.24 6.90 -0.61
CA ASP A 147 -11.26 7.87 -0.21
C ASP A 147 -11.43 8.96 -1.27
N ARG A 148 -10.33 9.52 -1.79
CA ARG A 148 -10.36 10.47 -2.92
C ARG A 148 -10.96 9.88 -4.20
N ARG A 149 -10.75 8.59 -4.46
CA ARG A 149 -11.35 7.89 -5.61
C ARG A 149 -12.84 7.68 -5.40
N ILE A 150 -13.26 7.29 -4.20
CA ILE A 150 -14.67 7.14 -3.83
C ILE A 150 -15.38 8.49 -3.94
N GLN A 151 -14.83 9.55 -3.36
CA GLN A 151 -15.40 10.90 -3.44
C GLN A 151 -15.57 11.38 -4.89
N ARG A 152 -14.61 11.08 -5.78
CA ARG A 152 -14.74 11.37 -7.22
C ARG A 152 -15.85 10.57 -7.88
N LEU A 153 -15.98 9.28 -7.54
CA LEU A 153 -17.07 8.43 -8.04
C LEU A 153 -18.43 8.91 -7.52
N GLU A 154 -18.52 9.31 -6.26
CA GLU A 154 -19.73 9.87 -5.65
C GLU A 154 -20.11 11.23 -6.24
N ALA A 155 -19.13 12.08 -6.58
CA ALA A 155 -19.38 13.33 -7.27
C ALA A 155 -19.94 13.10 -8.69
N LEU A 156 -19.44 12.08 -9.42
CA LEU A 156 -19.90 11.73 -10.77
C LEU A 156 -21.27 11.05 -10.77
N ILE A 157 -21.51 10.14 -9.83
CA ILE A 157 -22.78 9.42 -9.67
C ILE A 157 -23.84 10.34 -9.03
N GLY A 158 -23.39 11.43 -8.39
CA GLY A 158 -24.20 12.36 -7.61
C GLY A 158 -24.36 11.87 -6.18
N HIS A 159 -24.49 12.82 -5.25
CA HIS A 159 -25.00 12.48 -3.92
C HIS A 159 -26.38 11.85 -4.11
N ALA A 160 -26.67 10.80 -3.35
CA ALA A 160 -27.96 10.15 -3.36
C ALA A 160 -29.04 11.06 -2.74
N ASP A 161 -29.29 12.23 -3.34
CA ASP A 161 -30.47 13.02 -3.10
C ASP A 161 -31.65 12.15 -3.54
N PRO A 162 -32.42 11.59 -2.59
CA PRO A 162 -33.45 10.62 -2.92
C PRO A 162 -34.50 11.27 -3.82
N ALA A 163 -34.69 12.59 -3.78
CA ALA A 163 -35.61 13.32 -4.66
C ALA A 163 -35.17 13.34 -6.14
N LYS A 164 -33.89 13.62 -6.43
CA LYS A 164 -33.37 13.70 -7.81
C LYS A 164 -33.27 12.31 -8.45
N LEU A 165 -32.82 11.33 -7.68
CA LEU A 165 -32.80 9.94 -8.12
C LEU A 165 -34.21 9.34 -8.18
N SER A 166 -35.13 9.72 -7.29
CA SER A 166 -36.53 9.30 -7.37
C SER A 166 -37.19 9.79 -8.66
N ALA A 167 -36.92 10.99 -9.15
CA ALA A 167 -37.45 11.43 -10.44
C ALA A 167 -36.98 10.55 -11.61
N LEU A 168 -35.70 10.17 -11.65
CA LEU A 168 -35.14 9.30 -12.70
C LEU A 168 -35.52 7.82 -12.51
N THR A 169 -35.80 7.40 -11.28
CA THR A 169 -36.05 6.01 -10.90
C THR A 169 -37.51 5.75 -10.53
N ALA A 170 -38.39 6.74 -10.66
CA ALA A 170 -39.81 6.64 -10.36
C ALA A 170 -40.46 5.53 -11.19
N ASP A 171 -40.06 5.43 -12.45
CA ASP A 171 -40.51 4.39 -13.37
C ASP A 171 -39.92 3.01 -13.06
N THR A 172 -38.82 2.94 -12.29
CA THR A 172 -38.01 1.73 -12.04
C THR A 172 -38.05 1.26 -10.59
N ALA A 173 -38.92 1.85 -9.74
CA ALA A 173 -39.09 1.50 -8.33
C ALA A 173 -37.77 1.42 -7.54
N GLN A 174 -36.97 2.49 -7.59
CA GLN A 174 -35.66 2.60 -6.91
C GLN A 174 -34.60 1.54 -7.31
N ARG A 175 -34.67 0.96 -8.52
CA ARG A 175 -33.62 0.07 -9.02
C ARG A 175 -32.42 0.81 -9.62
N SER A 176 -31.31 0.09 -9.73
CA SER A 176 -29.97 0.54 -10.15
C SER A 176 -29.97 1.49 -11.35
N LEU A 177 -28.99 2.41 -11.38
CA LEU A 177 -28.76 3.33 -12.50
C LEU A 177 -28.52 2.61 -13.85
N LEU A 178 -28.10 1.35 -13.79
CA LEU A 178 -27.94 0.53 -14.98
C LEU A 178 -29.29 0.20 -15.64
N GLU A 179 -30.31 -0.08 -14.84
CA GLU A 179 -31.64 -0.42 -15.35
C GLU A 179 -32.40 0.81 -15.86
N THR A 180 -32.18 1.98 -15.25
CA THR A 180 -32.69 3.24 -15.82
C THR A 180 -32.01 3.54 -17.16
N ALA A 181 -30.70 3.34 -17.27
CA ALA A 181 -29.96 3.55 -18.53
C ALA A 181 -30.37 2.57 -19.63
N SER A 182 -30.54 1.27 -19.32
CA SER A 182 -31.00 0.27 -20.29
C SER A 182 -32.40 0.62 -20.83
N ARG A 183 -33.29 1.05 -19.94
CA ARG A 183 -34.66 1.44 -20.30
C ARG A 183 -34.72 2.75 -21.06
N LEU A 184 -33.90 3.73 -20.69
CA LEU A 184 -33.75 4.97 -21.47
C LEU A 184 -33.23 4.65 -22.87
N SER A 185 -32.20 3.81 -22.99
CA SER A 185 -31.69 3.35 -24.29
C SER A 185 -32.78 2.67 -25.14
N ALA A 186 -33.62 1.83 -24.53
CA ALA A 186 -34.75 1.21 -25.22
C ALA A 186 -35.81 2.24 -25.66
N ARG A 187 -36.13 3.22 -24.81
CA ARG A 187 -37.03 4.33 -25.16
C ARG A 187 -36.45 5.24 -26.24
N THR A 188 -35.14 5.48 -26.23
CA THR A 188 -34.44 6.24 -27.27
C THR A 188 -34.49 5.52 -28.61
N ALA A 189 -34.37 4.19 -28.61
CA ALA A 189 -34.53 3.39 -29.84
C ALA A 189 -35.94 3.45 -30.43
N LEU A 190 -36.96 3.80 -29.64
CA LEU A 190 -38.34 3.96 -30.11
C LEU A 190 -38.64 5.37 -30.66
N LEU A 191 -37.74 6.35 -30.48
CA LEU A 191 -37.89 7.70 -31.02
C LEU A 191 -37.67 7.71 -32.54
N HIS A 192 -38.72 7.41 -33.28
CA HIS A 192 -38.77 7.63 -34.73
C HIS A 192 -39.22 9.07 -35.02
N SER A 193 -38.64 9.71 -36.04
CA SER A 193 -38.89 11.13 -36.35
C SER A 193 -40.38 11.46 -36.55
N GLY A 194 -41.15 10.58 -37.20
CA GLY A 194 -42.59 10.81 -37.41
C GLY A 194 -43.44 10.80 -36.14
N HIS A 195 -43.02 10.10 -35.08
CA HIS A 195 -43.72 10.14 -33.79
C HIS A 195 -43.35 11.40 -32.99
N LEU A 196 -42.16 11.96 -33.19
CA LEU A 196 -41.74 13.21 -32.59
C LEU A 196 -42.58 14.39 -33.09
N ASP A 197 -42.84 14.50 -34.39
CA ASP A 197 -43.68 15.58 -34.95
C ASP A 197 -45.12 15.55 -34.41
N MET A 198 -45.69 14.34 -34.26
CA MET A 198 -47.02 14.17 -33.65
C MET A 198 -47.01 14.51 -32.15
N ILE A 199 -45.94 14.20 -31.43
CA ILE A 199 -45.79 14.56 -30.02
C ILE A 199 -45.60 16.07 -29.89
N GLU A 200 -44.82 16.70 -30.77
CA GLU A 200 -44.58 18.15 -30.80
C GLU A 200 -45.88 18.92 -30.99
N THR A 201 -46.69 18.57 -32.00
CA THR A 201 -48.00 19.23 -32.23
C THR A 201 -48.94 19.12 -31.03
N ARG A 202 -48.99 17.96 -30.37
CA ARG A 202 -49.77 17.76 -29.13
C ARG A 202 -49.20 18.56 -27.96
N LEU A 203 -47.87 18.62 -27.85
CA LEU A 203 -47.17 19.34 -26.80
C LEU A 203 -47.34 20.85 -26.97
N SER A 204 -47.35 21.38 -28.20
CA SER A 204 -47.71 22.78 -28.50
C SER A 204 -49.16 23.09 -28.11
N SER A 205 -50.11 22.19 -28.38
CA SER A 205 -51.51 22.34 -27.93
C SER A 205 -51.65 22.29 -26.41
N LEU A 206 -50.85 21.46 -25.74
CA LEU A 206 -50.85 21.40 -24.27
C LEU A 206 -50.18 22.64 -23.68
N HIS A 207 -49.09 23.12 -24.28
CA HIS A 207 -48.39 24.33 -23.87
C HIS A 207 -49.29 25.56 -23.94
N THR A 208 -50.02 25.75 -25.05
CA THR A 208 -51.00 26.84 -25.19
C THR A 208 -52.12 26.75 -24.15
N LYS A 209 -52.62 25.55 -23.83
CA LYS A 209 -53.58 25.35 -22.74
C LYS A 209 -52.97 25.66 -21.38
N LEU A 210 -51.73 25.24 -21.12
CA LEU A 210 -51.01 25.52 -19.89
C LEU A 210 -50.79 27.04 -19.72
N GLN A 211 -50.44 27.73 -20.80
CA GLN A 211 -50.23 29.17 -20.83
C GLN A 211 -51.52 29.94 -20.48
N SER A 212 -52.65 29.49 -21.02
CA SER A 212 -53.97 30.02 -20.66
C SER A 212 -54.37 29.75 -19.20
N ILE A 213 -53.84 28.68 -18.60
CA ILE A 213 -54.03 28.36 -17.17
C ILE A 213 -53.08 29.23 -16.32
N THR A 214 -51.84 29.45 -16.75
CA THR A 214 -50.88 30.31 -16.02
C THR A 214 -51.30 31.78 -16.04
N GLU A 215 -51.85 32.29 -17.14
CA GLU A 215 -52.45 33.64 -17.21
C GLU A 215 -53.63 33.78 -16.24
N LYS A 216 -54.42 32.71 -16.06
CA LYS A 216 -55.49 32.67 -15.04
C LYS A 216 -54.94 32.50 -13.62
N ARG A 217 -53.78 31.86 -13.46
CA ARG A 217 -53.07 31.58 -12.20
C ARG A 217 -52.26 32.77 -11.68
N GLU A 218 -52.13 33.87 -12.41
CA GLU A 218 -51.46 35.10 -11.94
C GLU A 218 -52.12 35.67 -10.65
N THR A 219 -53.36 35.23 -10.36
CA THR A 219 -54.10 35.50 -9.11
C THR A 219 -53.76 34.55 -7.93
N LEU A 220 -52.91 33.53 -8.12
CA LEU A 220 -52.56 32.46 -7.18
C LEU A 220 -51.05 32.42 -6.85
N SER A 221 -50.39 33.60 -6.80
CA SER A 221 -48.95 33.70 -6.47
C SER A 221 -48.58 33.04 -5.13
N ASP A 222 -49.56 32.91 -4.23
CA ASP A 222 -49.43 32.27 -2.91
C ASP A 222 -48.98 30.80 -2.97
N ALA A 223 -49.32 30.03 -4.01
CA ALA A 223 -48.93 28.62 -4.06
C ALA A 223 -47.43 28.44 -4.36
N ASP A 224 -46.86 29.30 -5.22
CA ASP A 224 -45.44 29.24 -5.56
C ASP A 224 -44.58 29.87 -4.46
N THR A 225 -45.08 30.88 -3.75
CA THR A 225 -44.42 31.40 -2.53
C THR A 225 -44.49 30.37 -1.40
N GLN A 226 -45.61 29.68 -1.22
CA GLN A 226 -45.75 28.62 -0.21
C GLN A 226 -44.81 27.43 -0.49
N ASN A 227 -44.63 27.03 -1.76
CA ASN A 227 -43.64 26.02 -2.12
C ASN A 227 -42.20 26.47 -1.83
N LYS A 228 -41.85 27.72 -2.14
CA LYS A 228 -40.53 28.28 -1.80
C LYS A 228 -40.31 28.33 -0.29
N VAL A 229 -41.34 28.68 0.49
CA VAL A 229 -41.29 28.66 1.95
C VAL A 229 -41.09 27.24 2.48
N ALA A 230 -41.76 26.25 1.90
CA ALA A 230 -41.56 24.84 2.25
C ALA A 230 -40.14 24.34 1.90
N GLU A 231 -39.61 24.73 0.73
CA GLU A 231 -38.23 24.41 0.35
C GLU A 231 -37.20 25.05 1.29
N LEU A 232 -37.40 26.32 1.67
CA LEU A 232 -36.57 27.02 2.64
C LEU A 232 -36.63 26.35 4.02
N TYR A 233 -37.80 25.89 4.45
CA TYR A 233 -37.95 25.16 5.71
C TYR A 233 -37.18 23.84 5.69
N GLU A 234 -37.26 23.08 4.59
CA GLU A 234 -36.48 21.84 4.42
C GLU A 234 -34.97 22.10 4.37
N LEU A 235 -34.53 23.19 3.74
CA LEU A 235 -33.13 23.62 3.76
C LEU A 235 -32.68 23.92 5.19
N VAL A 236 -33.38 24.80 5.91
CA VAL A 236 -33.03 25.16 7.28
C VAL A 236 -32.99 23.93 8.18
N LYS A 237 -33.92 22.99 8.01
CA LYS A 237 -33.94 21.73 8.76
C LYS A 237 -32.70 20.86 8.50
N LYS A 238 -32.26 20.72 7.25
CA LYS A 238 -31.02 19.98 6.91
C LYS A 238 -29.77 20.64 7.47
N TRP A 239 -29.76 21.96 7.51
CA TRP A 239 -28.63 22.74 8.04
C TRP A 239 -28.61 22.83 9.56
N ASN A 240 -29.75 22.63 10.24
CA ASN A 240 -29.83 22.67 11.69
C ASN A 240 -28.91 21.63 12.35
N ASP A 241 -28.88 20.41 11.82
CA ASP A 241 -28.01 19.34 12.36
C ASP A 241 -26.51 19.60 12.10
N VAL A 242 -26.19 20.29 11.01
CA VAL A 242 -24.81 20.69 10.67
C VAL A 242 -24.37 21.91 11.47
N ALA A 243 -25.30 22.82 11.79
CA ALA A 243 -25.01 24.06 12.52
C ALA A 243 -24.44 23.78 13.92
N ASP A 244 -24.91 22.72 14.59
CA ASP A 244 -24.42 22.32 15.92
C ASP A 244 -22.99 21.75 15.87
N SER A 245 -22.59 21.12 14.75
CA SER A 245 -21.25 20.51 14.58
C SER A 245 -20.22 21.44 13.94
N LEU A 246 -20.68 22.49 13.23
CA LEU A 246 -19.83 23.49 12.59
C LEU A 246 -18.81 24.14 13.53
N PRO A 247 -19.15 24.59 14.76
CA PRO A 247 -18.16 25.20 15.66
C PRO A 247 -17.04 24.22 16.04
N MET A 248 -17.35 22.93 16.28
CA MET A 248 -16.31 21.93 16.58
C MET A 248 -15.39 21.66 15.37
N ILE A 249 -15.94 21.67 14.16
CA ILE A 249 -15.14 21.51 12.93
C ILE A 249 -14.20 22.71 12.76
N VAL A 250 -14.69 23.92 13.00
CA VAL A 250 -13.88 25.15 12.91
C VAL A 250 -12.78 25.18 13.97
N GLU A 251 -13.07 24.76 15.21
CA GLU A 251 -12.08 24.65 16.28
C GLU A 251 -10.97 23.66 15.89
N ARG A 252 -11.33 22.45 15.44
CA ARG A 252 -10.35 21.47 14.95
C ARG A 252 -9.53 21.97 13.76
N LEU A 253 -10.15 22.69 12.82
CA LEU A 253 -9.44 23.32 11.70
C LEU A 253 -8.51 24.45 12.17
N SER A 254 -8.88 25.16 13.23
CA SER A 254 -8.04 26.20 13.82
C SER A 254 -6.81 25.61 14.52
N GLU A 255 -6.96 24.48 15.23
CA GLU A 255 -5.85 23.74 15.81
C GLU A 255 -4.93 23.16 14.70
N LEU A 256 -5.53 22.61 13.64
CA LEU A 256 -4.78 22.06 12.52
C LEU A 256 -4.08 23.16 11.68
N LYS A 257 -4.59 24.39 11.71
CA LYS A 257 -4.00 25.52 10.98
C LYS A 257 -2.57 25.78 11.43
N GLU A 258 -2.32 25.82 12.74
CA GLU A 258 -0.98 26.06 13.28
C GLU A 258 0.02 24.99 12.78
N LEU A 259 -0.39 23.72 12.79
CA LEU A 259 0.42 22.62 12.25
C LEU A 259 0.65 22.76 10.74
N HIS A 260 -0.37 23.17 9.97
CA HIS A 260 -0.21 23.41 8.53
C HIS A 260 0.72 24.59 8.23
N GLU A 261 0.68 25.65 9.05
CA GLU A 261 1.56 26.80 8.94
C GLU A 261 3.02 26.40 9.26
N GLU A 262 3.23 25.65 10.34
CA GLU A 262 4.55 25.09 10.69
C GLU A 262 5.07 24.12 9.61
N ALA A 263 4.21 23.25 9.07
CA ALA A 263 4.58 22.34 7.99
C ALA A 263 4.90 23.08 6.68
N SER A 264 4.24 24.21 6.41
CA SER A 264 4.56 25.07 5.28
C SER A 264 5.91 25.75 5.45
N GLU A 265 6.23 26.20 6.67
CA GLU A 265 7.53 26.80 7.00
C GLU A 265 8.68 25.77 7.05
N PHE A 266 8.37 24.49 7.33
CA PHE A 266 9.35 23.41 7.43
C PHE A 266 10.23 23.27 6.18
N SER A 267 9.66 23.43 4.98
CA SER A 267 10.45 23.37 3.74
C SER A 267 11.50 24.49 3.64
N SER A 268 11.19 25.68 4.17
CA SER A 268 12.10 26.83 4.17
C SER A 268 13.20 26.68 5.23
N VAL A 269 12.84 26.14 6.40
CA VAL A 269 13.79 25.80 7.47
C VAL A 269 14.73 24.69 7.00
N LEU A 270 14.22 23.66 6.33
CA LEU A 270 15.02 22.57 5.79
C LEU A 270 16.01 23.06 4.73
N SER A 271 15.58 23.95 3.81
CA SER A 271 16.50 24.58 2.86
C SER A 271 17.57 25.43 3.55
N SER A 272 17.20 26.15 4.62
CA SER A 272 18.16 26.94 5.41
C SER A 272 19.18 26.05 6.13
N ILE A 273 18.74 24.91 6.67
CA ILE A 273 19.62 23.91 7.30
C ILE A 273 20.52 23.25 6.24
N GLU A 274 20.00 22.91 5.06
CA GLU A 274 20.79 22.34 3.96
C GLU A 274 21.89 23.33 3.51
N ASN A 275 21.55 24.62 3.38
CA ASN A 275 22.52 25.66 3.09
C ASN A 275 23.56 25.81 4.21
N GLY A 276 23.13 25.70 5.48
CA GLY A 276 24.03 25.67 6.63
C GLY A 276 24.99 24.48 6.61
N GLN A 277 24.49 23.28 6.35
CA GLN A 277 25.30 22.06 6.22
C GLN A 277 26.28 22.15 5.06
N LYS A 278 25.86 22.69 3.92
CA LYS A 278 26.72 22.93 2.77
C LYS A 278 27.83 23.93 3.12
N SER A 279 27.51 25.03 3.78
CA SER A 279 28.49 26.01 4.26
C SER A 279 29.48 25.38 5.25
N VAL A 280 29.00 24.61 6.23
CA VAL A 280 29.88 23.88 7.17
C VAL A 280 30.76 22.88 6.45
N SER A 281 30.24 22.15 5.45
CA SER A 281 31.04 21.24 4.62
C SER A 281 32.12 21.99 3.84
N GLU A 282 31.77 23.13 3.23
CA GLU A 282 32.72 23.98 2.51
C GLU A 282 33.81 24.52 3.44
N HIS A 283 33.46 24.92 4.66
CA HIS A 283 34.41 25.33 5.69
C HIS A 283 35.29 24.17 6.17
N LEU A 284 34.73 22.98 6.39
CA LEU A 284 35.52 21.78 6.73
C LEU A 284 36.48 21.39 5.60
N ASP A 285 36.06 21.52 4.34
CA ASP A 285 36.93 21.31 3.17
C ASP A 285 38.03 22.38 3.06
N ALA A 286 37.72 23.62 3.43
CA ALA A 286 38.73 24.68 3.50
C ALA A 286 39.73 24.45 4.64
N TYR A 287 39.25 24.07 5.83
CA TYR A 287 40.10 23.73 6.97
C TYR A 287 40.94 22.48 6.70
N SER A 288 40.39 21.46 6.03
CA SER A 288 41.15 20.27 5.65
C SER A 288 42.26 20.61 4.66
N LYS A 289 42.00 21.47 3.67
CA LYS A 289 43.03 21.99 2.75
C LYS A 289 44.12 22.75 3.51
N LEU A 290 43.74 23.65 4.42
CA LEU A 290 44.69 24.41 5.22
C LEU A 290 45.52 23.49 6.13
N LEU A 291 44.91 22.48 6.75
CA LEU A 291 45.59 21.45 7.53
C LEU A 291 46.52 20.59 6.66
N THR A 292 46.19 20.31 5.40
CA THR A 292 47.11 19.62 4.49
C THR A 292 48.27 20.52 4.04
N GLU A 293 48.06 21.83 3.96
CA GLU A 293 49.13 22.79 3.65
C GLU A 293 50.07 22.99 4.85
N VAL A 294 49.55 23.03 6.08
CA VAL A 294 50.33 23.15 7.32
C VAL A 294 50.94 21.79 7.75
N GLY A 295 50.22 20.69 7.47
CA GLY A 295 50.66 19.31 7.70
C GLY A 295 51.58 18.76 6.61
N CYS A 296 51.83 19.52 5.52
CA CYS A 296 52.99 19.30 4.68
C CYS A 296 54.22 19.80 5.44
N PRO A 297 55.05 18.91 6.01
CA PRO A 297 56.19 19.36 6.79
C PRO A 297 57.10 20.21 5.91
N GLU A 298 57.47 21.40 6.42
CA GLU A 298 58.57 22.25 5.93
C GLU A 298 59.95 21.54 5.93
N HIS A 299 59.98 20.23 6.15
CA HIS A 299 61.14 19.38 6.01
C HIS A 299 60.80 18.14 5.18
N ASN A 300 60.61 18.34 3.88
CA ASN A 300 61.34 17.62 2.84
C ASN A 300 60.73 17.98 1.47
N PHE A 301 61.56 18.59 0.63
CA PHE A 301 61.42 18.57 -0.82
C PHE A 301 61.03 17.15 -1.26
N PHE A 302 59.77 16.92 -1.63
CA PHE A 302 59.30 16.09 -2.75
C PHE A 302 57.78 15.92 -2.66
N CYS A 303 57.02 16.72 -3.43
CA CYS A 303 55.62 16.42 -3.74
C CYS A 303 55.45 16.34 -5.27
N PRO A 304 55.09 15.16 -5.85
CA PRO A 304 55.35 14.82 -7.26
C PRO A 304 54.26 15.23 -8.27
N LYS A 305 53.41 16.23 -8.00
CA LYS A 305 52.29 16.56 -8.91
C LYS A 305 52.30 17.92 -9.59
N ARG A 306 53.23 18.83 -9.26
CA ARG A 306 53.30 20.17 -9.90
C ARG A 306 54.49 20.40 -10.85
N PHE A 307 55.42 19.44 -10.96
CA PHE A 307 56.66 19.60 -11.74
C PHE A 307 56.57 19.21 -13.23
N SER A 308 55.56 18.46 -13.65
CA SER A 308 55.51 17.88 -15.01
C SER A 308 55.34 18.93 -16.12
N LEU A 309 54.46 19.92 -15.96
CA LEU A 309 54.17 20.85 -17.06
C LEU A 309 55.20 21.99 -17.24
N LYS A 310 55.95 22.36 -16.19
CA LYS A 310 56.91 23.47 -16.26
C LYS A 310 58.26 23.03 -16.84
N TRP A 311 58.69 21.80 -16.54
CA TRP A 311 59.94 21.23 -17.08
C TRP A 311 59.83 20.78 -18.53
N MET A 312 58.65 20.35 -18.99
CA MET A 312 58.44 19.95 -20.38
C MET A 312 58.50 21.15 -21.36
N LYS A 313 58.17 22.37 -20.90
CA LYS A 313 58.39 23.61 -21.67
C LYS A 313 59.85 24.08 -21.65
N ILE A 314 60.59 23.82 -20.57
CA ILE A 314 62.02 24.17 -20.45
C ILE A 314 62.87 23.21 -21.28
N TRP A 315 62.55 21.92 -21.30
CA TRP A 315 63.27 20.91 -22.08
C TRP A 315 63.09 21.10 -23.60
N LYS A 316 61.90 21.53 -24.06
CA LYS A 316 61.67 21.89 -25.48
C LYS A 316 62.33 23.19 -25.92
N ARG A 317 62.62 24.11 -24.99
CA ARG A 317 63.26 25.40 -25.29
C ARG A 317 64.78 25.31 -25.32
N SER A 318 65.37 24.32 -24.64
CA SER A 318 66.83 24.12 -24.57
C SER A 318 67.43 23.37 -25.76
N ARG A 319 66.63 22.75 -26.65
CA ARG A 319 67.12 22.08 -27.88
C ARG A 319 67.24 22.99 -29.12
N ARG A 320 66.88 24.27 -29.04
CA ARG A 320 66.86 25.19 -30.21
C ARG A 320 68.02 26.18 -30.30
N THR A 321 68.98 26.16 -29.36
CA THR A 321 70.03 27.18 -29.32
C THR A 321 71.39 26.55 -29.03
N PHE A 322 71.99 25.93 -30.05
CA PHE A 322 73.45 25.92 -30.22
C PHE A 322 73.76 25.82 -31.74
N PRO A 323 74.45 26.81 -32.34
CA PRO A 323 74.92 26.78 -33.73
C PRO A 323 76.23 25.96 -33.84
N ALA A 324 76.35 25.01 -34.78
CA ALA A 324 76.96 25.16 -36.13
C ALA A 324 78.51 25.29 -36.07
N TRP A 325 79.31 24.24 -36.30
CA TRP A 325 79.99 23.82 -37.56
C TRP A 325 81.10 22.80 -37.16
N SER A 326 81.67 21.86 -37.94
CA SER A 326 81.86 21.65 -39.38
C SER A 326 82.19 20.16 -39.64
N LEU A 327 82.03 19.76 -40.91
CA LEU A 327 82.23 18.49 -41.61
C LEU A 327 83.51 17.67 -41.34
N GLY A 328 83.39 16.36 -41.59
CA GLY A 328 84.45 15.41 -41.98
C GLY A 328 83.88 13.98 -42.05
N PHE A 329 83.22 13.54 -43.14
CA PHE A 329 83.75 12.81 -44.32
C PHE A 329 84.43 11.44 -44.02
N LEU A 330 83.90 10.38 -44.67
CA LEU A 330 84.42 9.01 -44.84
C LEU A 330 84.61 8.18 -43.54
N ASN A 331 84.12 6.94 -43.42
CA ASN A 331 84.14 5.79 -44.33
C ASN A 331 83.03 4.80 -43.97
#